data_AF-A0A942G6L3-F1
#
_entry.id   AF-A0A942G6L3-F1
#
_cell.length_a   1.000
_cell.length_b   1.000
_cell.length_c   1.000
_cell.angle_alpha   90.00
_cell.angle_beta   90.00
_cell.angle_gamma   90.00
#
_symmetry.space_group_name_H-M   'P 1'
#
loop_
_entity.id
_entity.type
_entity.pdbx_description
1 polymer ?
#
loop_
_entity_poly.entity_id
_entity_poly.type
_entity_poly.pdbx_seq_one_letter_code
_entity_poly.pdbx_strand_id
1 'polypeptide(L)'
;MEITQAKLNWRGPLTPITQKIEKIICHHPASTGTMEANHRFHRETRGWNGLGYSYWVDYDGSIFEVRGRNVGAHSGSNWNDRSYGICFRGNFEVEQMRDQQVEAGAWLCAKLLREESLSMDDIVGHNKVAATLCPGRNFRMRELKERAAKLLEGTKIVGPTEATMQRAQEWARARGAHQRFIDVAPVYWRYGELTGIRPEVLYAQSAKETAFGRYGGVVSPEMNNWAGIKTRQGGPCDERSAHESFATPEDGVRAHFNHMSAYVGIEPIGIPHGRYHVVMRLGLAGTVRHLEELGGRWAPAKDYGTSIVNDYLVPLLATPA
;
A
#
# COMPACT_ATOMS: atom_id res chain seq x y z
N MET A 1 4.07 3.93 1.80
CA MET A 1 4.07 5.13 2.66
C MET A 1 3.59 4.71 4.04
N GLU A 2 4.09 5.36 5.08
CA GLU A 2 3.70 5.11 6.47
C GLU A 2 2.84 6.27 6.99
N ILE A 3 1.93 5.97 7.91
CA ILE A 3 1.18 6.99 8.65
C ILE A 3 1.76 7.04 10.06
N THR A 4 2.34 8.18 10.44
CA THR A 4 2.87 8.37 11.79
C THR A 4 1.77 8.85 12.73
N GLN A 5 1.62 8.23 13.90
CA GLN A 5 0.70 8.72 14.92
C GLN A 5 1.15 10.09 15.44
N ALA A 6 0.32 11.12 15.31
CA ALA A 6 0.63 12.44 15.85
C ALA A 6 0.61 12.42 17.38
N LYS A 7 1.70 12.88 18.00
CA LYS A 7 1.82 13.01 19.46
C LYS A 7 1.36 14.40 19.90
N LEU A 8 0.04 14.61 19.97
CA LEU A 8 -0.57 15.90 20.31
C LEU A 8 -1.24 15.86 21.68
N ASN A 9 -1.13 16.96 22.44
CA ASN A 9 -1.72 17.09 23.77
C ASN A 9 -3.15 17.62 23.67
N TRP A 10 -4.14 16.72 23.64
CA TRP A 10 -5.56 17.05 23.57
C TRP A 10 -6.08 17.72 24.87
N ARG A 11 -7.10 18.59 24.79
CA ARG A 11 -7.77 19.16 25.98
C ARG A 11 -8.62 18.14 26.75
N GLY A 12 -8.99 17.04 26.11
CA GLY A 12 -9.87 15.99 26.62
C GLY A 12 -9.90 14.79 25.66
N PRO A 13 -10.66 13.73 26.00
CA PRO A 13 -10.74 12.53 25.17
C PRO A 13 -11.35 12.82 23.79
N LEU A 14 -10.93 12.05 22.78
CA LEU A 14 -11.55 12.05 21.46
C LEU A 14 -12.76 11.11 21.44
N THR A 15 -13.77 11.46 20.66
CA THR A 15 -15.00 10.65 20.51
C THR A 15 -14.89 9.80 19.25
N PRO A 16 -14.97 8.46 19.32
CA PRO A 16 -14.94 7.61 18.13
C PRO A 16 -16.09 7.86 17.17
N ILE A 17 -15.85 7.71 15.87
CA ILE A 17 -16.92 7.67 14.87
C ILE A 17 -17.51 6.25 14.85
N THR A 18 -18.82 6.15 15.13
CA THR A 18 -19.58 4.89 15.03
C THR A 18 -20.40 4.78 13.75
N GLN A 19 -20.65 5.91 13.08
CA GLN A 19 -21.38 5.95 11.81
C GLN A 19 -20.53 5.47 10.63
N LYS A 20 -21.19 5.18 9.51
CA LYS A 20 -20.50 4.91 8.25
C LYS A 20 -19.81 6.19 7.78
N ILE A 21 -18.56 6.08 7.35
CA ILE A 21 -17.88 7.19 6.68
C ILE A 21 -18.47 7.33 5.28
N GLU A 22 -18.83 8.56 4.91
CA GLU A 22 -19.44 8.91 3.64
C GLU A 22 -18.50 9.70 2.73
N LYS A 23 -17.53 10.45 3.29
CA LYS A 23 -16.64 11.34 2.52
C LYS A 23 -15.22 11.43 3.03
N ILE A 24 -14.32 11.74 2.10
CA ILE A 24 -12.97 12.25 2.37
C ILE A 24 -12.94 13.71 1.95
N ILE A 25 -12.79 14.62 2.91
CA ILE A 25 -12.83 16.07 2.68
C ILE A 25 -11.42 16.64 2.79
N CYS A 26 -10.91 17.18 1.69
CA CYS A 26 -9.59 17.80 1.61
C CYS A 26 -9.65 19.27 2.05
N HIS A 27 -8.68 19.65 2.88
CA HIS A 27 -8.53 20.96 3.47
C HIS A 27 -7.13 21.53 3.26
N HIS A 28 -7.03 22.85 3.38
CA HIS A 28 -5.81 23.54 3.76
C HIS A 28 -6.02 24.27 5.09
N PRO A 29 -4.96 24.59 5.85
CA PRO A 29 -5.08 25.42 7.05
C PRO A 29 -5.15 26.92 6.74
N ALA A 30 -5.02 27.33 5.46
CA ALA A 30 -4.86 28.72 5.03
C ALA A 30 -3.65 29.40 5.72
N SER A 31 -2.61 28.62 6.00
CA SER A 31 -1.43 29.02 6.76
C SER A 31 -0.24 28.12 6.41
N THR A 32 0.97 28.65 6.54
CA THR A 32 2.22 27.87 6.39
C THR A 32 2.71 27.27 7.71
N GLY A 33 1.99 27.51 8.83
CA GLY A 33 2.31 26.99 10.16
C GLY A 33 2.35 25.46 10.23
N THR A 34 3.10 24.92 11.19
CA THR A 34 3.23 23.47 11.40
C THR A 34 1.94 22.85 11.93
N MET A 35 1.89 21.51 11.96
CA MET A 35 0.80 20.77 12.60
C MET A 35 0.60 21.19 14.06
N GLU A 36 1.68 21.33 14.82
CA GLU A 36 1.68 21.73 16.24
C GLU A 36 1.19 23.17 16.42
N ALA A 37 1.58 24.08 15.53
CA ALA A 37 1.12 25.46 15.55
C ALA A 37 -0.40 25.55 15.31
N ASN A 38 -0.91 24.79 14.33
CA ASN A 38 -2.34 24.72 14.05
C ASN A 38 -3.11 24.01 15.18
N HIS A 39 -2.53 22.97 15.78
CA HIS A 39 -3.09 22.31 16.96
C HIS A 39 -3.23 23.28 18.13
N ARG A 40 -2.18 24.06 18.41
CA ARG A 40 -2.18 25.12 19.43
C ARG A 40 -3.25 26.16 19.15
N PHE A 41 -3.32 26.68 17.94
CA PHE A 41 -4.34 27.65 17.52
C PHE A 41 -5.77 27.11 17.72
N HIS A 42 -6.03 25.87 17.32
CA HIS A 42 -7.35 25.25 17.54
C HIS A 42 -7.69 25.10 19.03
N ARG A 43 -6.71 24.79 19.88
CA ARG A 43 -6.93 24.73 21.33
C ARG A 43 -7.13 26.12 21.91
N GLU A 44 -6.09 26.93 21.85
CA GLU A 44 -5.96 28.17 22.61
C GLU A 44 -6.87 29.27 22.08
N THR A 45 -7.04 29.37 20.76
CA THR A 45 -7.84 30.44 20.15
C THR A 45 -9.27 30.01 19.83
N ARG A 46 -9.47 28.80 19.27
CA ARG A 46 -10.82 28.33 18.90
C ARG A 46 -11.57 27.59 20.00
N GLY A 47 -10.89 27.27 21.10
CA GLY A 47 -11.49 26.57 22.22
C GLY A 47 -11.66 25.06 22.01
N TRP A 48 -11.23 24.51 20.87
CA TRP A 48 -11.47 23.12 20.49
C TRP A 48 -10.57 22.16 21.27
N ASN A 49 -10.91 20.86 21.21
CA ASN A 49 -10.11 19.83 21.85
C ASN A 49 -8.66 19.75 21.31
N GLY A 50 -8.46 20.19 20.07
CA GLY A 50 -7.20 20.15 19.35
C GLY A 50 -7.40 20.36 17.86
N LEU A 51 -6.33 20.10 17.09
CA LEU A 51 -6.37 20.07 15.63
C LEU A 51 -7.60 19.28 15.14
N GLY A 52 -8.36 19.83 14.18
CA GLY A 52 -9.72 19.39 13.87
C GLY A 52 -9.82 18.29 12.82
N TYR A 53 -8.70 17.92 12.22
CA TYR A 53 -8.63 17.02 11.07
C TYR A 53 -8.37 15.57 11.51
N SER A 54 -8.77 14.63 10.67
CA SER A 54 -8.45 13.21 10.85
C SER A 54 -6.98 12.94 10.53
N TYR A 55 -6.47 13.55 9.45
CA TYR A 55 -5.09 13.40 8.99
C TYR A 55 -4.46 14.74 8.61
N TRP A 56 -3.13 14.79 8.68
CA TRP A 56 -2.30 15.92 8.24
C TRP A 56 -1.26 15.45 7.23
N VAL A 57 -1.07 16.21 6.14
CA VAL A 57 -0.04 15.97 5.13
C VAL A 57 0.88 17.19 5.07
N ASP A 58 2.14 17.02 5.46
CA ASP A 58 3.13 18.09 5.45
C ASP A 58 3.78 18.29 4.07
N TYR A 59 4.57 19.34 3.90
CA TYR A 59 5.15 19.73 2.61
C TYR A 59 6.04 18.68 1.96
N ASP A 60 6.71 17.87 2.76
CA ASP A 60 7.58 16.77 2.34
C ASP A 60 6.80 15.49 2.01
N GLY A 61 5.47 15.50 2.15
CA GLY A 61 4.61 14.33 1.98
C GLY A 61 4.48 13.46 3.22
N SER A 62 5.06 13.84 4.36
CA SER A 62 4.86 13.14 5.64
C SER A 62 3.39 13.15 6.02
N ILE A 63 2.84 11.97 6.36
CA ILE A 63 1.44 11.77 6.72
C ILE A 63 1.34 11.49 8.22
N PHE A 64 0.53 12.29 8.92
CA PHE A 64 0.26 12.10 10.34
C PHE A 64 -1.21 11.75 10.57
N GLU A 65 -1.45 10.68 11.34
CA GLU A 65 -2.76 10.42 11.92
C GLU A 65 -2.97 11.37 13.10
N VAL A 66 -3.95 12.26 12.95
CA VAL A 66 -4.27 13.30 13.93
C VAL A 66 -5.41 12.80 14.81
N ARG A 67 -6.67 12.97 14.38
CA ARG A 67 -7.83 12.39 15.06
C ARG A 67 -8.12 10.96 14.60
N GLY A 68 -7.63 10.53 13.44
CA GLY A 68 -7.99 9.23 12.86
C GLY A 68 -9.50 9.08 12.71
N ARG A 69 -10.04 7.92 13.10
CA ARG A 69 -11.49 7.59 13.09
C ARG A 69 -12.25 8.10 14.32
N ASN A 70 -11.99 9.35 14.70
CA ASN A 70 -12.70 10.08 15.75
C ASN A 70 -13.38 11.33 15.17
N VAL A 71 -14.45 11.79 15.83
CA VAL A 71 -15.25 12.94 15.42
C VAL A 71 -14.36 14.17 15.24
N GLY A 72 -14.45 14.76 14.06
CA GLY A 72 -13.66 15.89 13.62
C GLY A 72 -14.16 17.24 14.13
N ALA A 73 -13.45 18.28 13.72
CA ALA A 73 -13.87 19.68 13.83
C ALA A 73 -13.38 20.42 12.56
N HIS A 74 -13.81 19.96 11.38
CA HIS A 74 -13.26 20.41 10.10
C HIS A 74 -14.31 20.88 9.09
N SER A 75 -15.54 20.33 9.11
CA SER A 75 -16.58 20.64 8.10
C SER A 75 -17.98 20.82 8.66
N GLY A 76 -18.08 21.18 9.94
CA GLY A 76 -19.35 21.41 10.63
C GLY A 76 -20.07 20.12 11.05
N SER A 77 -21.13 20.27 11.83
CA SER A 77 -21.86 19.16 12.46
C SER A 77 -22.41 18.13 11.46
N ASN A 78 -22.70 18.54 10.23
CA ASN A 78 -23.24 17.66 9.20
C ASN A 78 -22.21 16.63 8.68
N TRP A 79 -20.91 16.88 8.87
CA TRP A 79 -19.85 16.05 8.30
C TRP A 79 -18.85 15.52 9.32
N ASN A 80 -18.66 16.21 10.45
CA ASN A 80 -17.63 15.88 11.44
C ASN A 80 -17.72 14.45 12.00
N ASP A 81 -18.88 13.79 11.96
CA ASP A 81 -19.12 12.45 12.50
C ASP A 81 -19.24 11.34 11.42
N ARG A 82 -19.08 11.69 10.14
CA ARG A 82 -19.29 10.79 8.99
C ARG A 82 -18.30 11.04 7.84
N SER A 83 -17.20 11.72 8.11
CA SER A 83 -16.18 11.98 7.10
C SER A 83 -14.79 12.03 7.70
N TYR A 84 -13.79 11.78 6.86
CA TYR A 84 -12.40 12.07 7.18
C TYR A 84 -12.02 13.45 6.66
N GLY A 85 -11.50 14.30 7.55
CA GLY A 85 -10.87 15.56 7.15
C GLY A 85 -9.36 15.37 6.94
N ILE A 86 -8.85 15.56 5.72
CA ILE A 86 -7.41 15.52 5.43
C ILE A 86 -6.93 16.95 5.20
N CYS A 87 -6.02 17.43 6.04
CA CYS A 87 -5.46 18.78 5.90
C CYS A 87 -4.06 18.73 5.31
N PHE A 88 -3.87 19.44 4.20
CA PHE A 88 -2.60 19.58 3.52
C PHE A 88 -2.00 20.91 3.94
N ARG A 89 -0.82 20.87 4.55
CA ARG A 89 -0.15 22.07 5.05
C ARG A 89 0.00 23.09 3.92
N GLY A 90 -0.48 24.29 4.17
CA GLY A 90 -0.34 25.37 3.22
C GLY A 90 -1.47 26.40 3.16
N ASN A 91 -1.23 27.43 2.36
CA ASN A 91 -2.25 28.35 1.88
C ASN A 91 -2.33 28.31 0.35
N PHE A 92 -3.05 27.34 -0.19
CA PHE A 92 -3.28 27.21 -1.64
C PHE A 92 -4.19 28.27 -2.27
N GLU A 93 -4.56 29.34 -1.54
CA GLU A 93 -4.99 30.58 -2.18
C GLU A 93 -3.81 31.44 -2.67
N VAL A 94 -2.57 31.14 -2.29
CA VAL A 94 -1.41 31.94 -2.71
C VAL A 94 -0.20 31.09 -3.12
N GLU A 95 -0.15 29.83 -2.71
CA GLU A 95 0.94 28.91 -3.07
C GLU A 95 0.45 27.69 -3.85
N GLN A 96 1.36 26.99 -4.50
CA GLN A 96 1.08 25.75 -5.24
C GLN A 96 1.23 24.54 -4.32
N MET A 97 0.29 23.59 -4.40
CA MET A 97 0.42 22.29 -3.73
C MET A 97 1.61 21.49 -4.31
N ARG A 98 2.51 21.02 -3.44
CA ARG A 98 3.75 20.33 -3.84
C ARG A 98 3.49 18.92 -4.34
N ASP A 99 4.35 18.41 -5.23
CA ASP A 99 4.22 17.04 -5.75
C ASP A 99 4.19 16.00 -4.63
N GLN A 100 5.06 16.14 -3.62
CA GLN A 100 5.10 15.23 -2.47
C GLN A 100 3.76 15.16 -1.73
N GLN A 101 3.06 16.29 -1.61
CA GLN A 101 1.73 16.35 -1.00
C GLN A 101 0.67 15.68 -1.88
N VAL A 102 0.77 15.83 -3.20
CA VAL A 102 -0.16 15.20 -4.15
C VAL A 102 0.01 13.68 -4.09
N GLU A 103 1.24 13.16 -4.09
CA GLU A 103 1.53 11.73 -3.97
C GLU A 103 1.03 11.15 -2.65
N ALA A 104 1.38 11.80 -1.53
CA ALA A 104 0.98 11.37 -0.19
C ALA A 104 -0.54 11.42 0.00
N GLY A 105 -1.17 12.50 -0.47
CA GLY A 105 -2.62 12.65 -0.46
C GLY A 105 -3.34 11.61 -1.30
N ALA A 106 -2.84 11.32 -2.49
CA ALA A 106 -3.42 10.30 -3.38
C ALA A 106 -3.35 8.91 -2.75
N TRP A 107 -2.20 8.55 -2.16
CA TRP A 107 -2.03 7.28 -1.45
C TRP A 107 -2.97 7.16 -0.25
N LEU A 108 -3.06 8.20 0.58
CA LEU A 108 -3.97 8.20 1.73
C LEU A 108 -5.43 8.10 1.29
N CYS A 109 -5.83 8.85 0.26
CA CYS A 109 -7.19 8.79 -0.25
C CYS A 109 -7.52 7.40 -0.80
N ALA A 110 -6.66 6.80 -1.62
CA ALA A 110 -6.87 5.45 -2.15
C ALA A 110 -7.00 4.40 -1.03
N LYS A 111 -6.17 4.50 0.02
CA LYS A 111 -6.28 3.65 1.23
C LYS A 111 -7.65 3.81 1.90
N LEU A 112 -8.06 5.03 2.22
CA LEU A 112 -9.33 5.30 2.90
C LEU A 112 -10.55 4.93 2.04
N LEU A 113 -10.47 5.12 0.72
CA LEU A 113 -11.53 4.70 -0.19
C LEU A 113 -11.76 3.18 -0.13
N ARG A 114 -10.68 2.38 -0.09
CA ARG A 114 -10.77 0.92 0.08
C ARG A 114 -11.33 0.54 1.45
N GLU A 115 -10.82 1.15 2.52
CA GLU A 115 -11.18 0.80 3.90
C GLU A 115 -12.66 1.07 4.21
N GLU A 116 -13.18 2.18 3.72
CA GLU A 116 -14.57 2.60 3.97
C GLU A 116 -15.53 2.22 2.82
N SER A 117 -15.03 1.52 1.79
CA SER A 117 -15.80 1.14 0.59
C SER A 117 -16.47 2.35 -0.10
N LEU A 118 -15.69 3.41 -0.29
CA LEU A 118 -16.09 4.67 -0.92
C LEU A 118 -15.65 4.71 -2.38
N SER A 119 -16.20 5.68 -3.13
CA SER A 119 -15.88 5.92 -4.54
C SER A 119 -14.98 7.13 -4.73
N MET A 120 -14.40 7.28 -5.93
CA MET A 120 -13.61 8.46 -6.30
C MET A 120 -14.38 9.78 -6.19
N ASP A 121 -15.71 9.76 -6.28
CA ASP A 121 -16.57 10.93 -6.14
C ASP A 121 -16.70 11.40 -4.68
N ASP A 122 -16.35 10.54 -3.72
CA ASP A 122 -16.42 10.84 -2.28
C ASP A 122 -15.19 11.61 -1.76
N ILE A 123 -14.14 11.73 -2.59
CA ILE A 123 -13.05 12.68 -2.35
C ILE A 123 -13.51 14.07 -2.80
N VAL A 124 -13.66 15.01 -1.88
CA VAL A 124 -14.14 16.37 -2.18
C VAL A 124 -13.29 17.44 -1.51
N GLY A 125 -13.28 18.65 -2.07
CA GLY A 125 -12.76 19.81 -1.36
C GLY A 125 -13.77 20.33 -0.34
N HIS A 126 -13.31 21.00 0.72
CA HIS A 126 -14.20 21.59 1.72
C HIS A 126 -15.25 22.54 1.09
N ASN A 127 -14.90 23.27 0.03
CA ASN A 127 -15.80 24.14 -0.74
C ASN A 127 -16.97 23.42 -1.43
N LYS A 128 -16.97 22.08 -1.49
CA LYS A 128 -18.11 21.30 -2.00
C LYS A 128 -19.13 20.94 -0.93
N VAL A 129 -18.80 21.14 0.34
CA VAL A 129 -19.68 20.81 1.47
C VAL A 129 -19.98 22.00 2.39
N ALA A 130 -19.29 23.12 2.19
CA ALA A 130 -19.48 24.37 2.92
C ALA A 130 -19.14 25.59 2.04
N ALA A 131 -19.69 26.75 2.37
CA ALA A 131 -19.36 28.02 1.73
C ALA A 131 -17.98 28.54 2.21
N THR A 132 -16.90 28.12 1.52
CA THR A 132 -15.52 28.44 1.88
C THR A 132 -14.60 28.41 0.66
N LEU A 133 -13.46 29.11 0.73
CA LEU A 133 -12.39 29.01 -0.28
C LEU A 133 -11.55 27.73 -0.12
N CYS A 134 -11.56 27.11 1.06
CA CYS A 134 -10.83 25.88 1.35
C CYS A 134 -11.22 24.74 0.38
N PRO A 135 -10.29 23.96 -0.21
CA PRO A 135 -8.86 23.89 0.10
C PRO A 135 -7.97 24.86 -0.70
N GLY A 136 -8.55 25.84 -1.39
CA GLY A 136 -7.82 26.86 -2.12
C GLY A 136 -7.75 26.58 -3.62
N ARG A 137 -7.71 27.64 -4.43
CA ARG A 137 -7.73 27.58 -5.91
C ARG A 137 -6.54 26.83 -6.53
N ASN A 138 -5.39 26.79 -5.86
CA ASN A 138 -4.20 26.08 -6.32
C ASN A 138 -4.06 24.66 -5.73
N PHE A 139 -5.10 24.17 -5.02
CA PHE A 139 -5.13 22.78 -4.57
C PHE A 139 -5.29 21.84 -5.77
N ARG A 140 -4.37 20.90 -5.94
CA ARG A 140 -4.30 20.01 -7.12
C ARG A 140 -5.26 18.82 -7.02
N MET A 141 -6.55 19.08 -6.79
CA MET A 141 -7.58 18.05 -6.59
C MET A 141 -7.67 17.05 -7.75
N ARG A 142 -7.63 17.55 -8.99
CA ARG A 142 -7.72 16.71 -10.19
C ARG A 142 -6.59 15.68 -10.23
N GLU A 143 -5.36 16.14 -10.06
CA GLU A 143 -4.18 15.28 -10.12
C GLU A 143 -4.11 14.32 -8.94
N LEU A 144 -4.49 14.76 -7.74
CA LEU A 144 -4.63 13.89 -6.57
C LEU A 144 -5.61 12.76 -6.87
N LYS A 145 -6.78 13.06 -7.45
CA LYS A 145 -7.76 12.04 -7.84
C LYS A 145 -7.25 11.12 -8.94
N GLU A 146 -6.59 11.65 -9.97
CA GLU A 146 -6.01 10.84 -11.05
C GLU A 146 -4.97 9.84 -10.50
N ARG A 147 -4.11 10.26 -9.56
CA ARG A 147 -3.15 9.37 -8.91
C ARG A 147 -3.81 8.38 -7.96
N ALA A 148 -4.82 8.81 -7.20
CA ALA A 148 -5.58 7.90 -6.34
C ALA A 148 -6.33 6.83 -7.16
N ALA A 149 -6.89 7.20 -8.31
CA ALA A 149 -7.52 6.27 -9.23
C ALA A 149 -6.53 5.22 -9.76
N LYS A 150 -5.33 5.64 -10.18
CA LYS A 150 -4.26 4.69 -10.58
C LYS A 150 -3.88 3.73 -9.45
N LEU A 151 -3.82 4.23 -8.21
CA LEU A 151 -3.55 3.38 -7.05
C LEU A 151 -4.72 2.41 -6.77
N LEU A 152 -5.96 2.81 -7.04
CA LEU A 152 -7.15 1.98 -6.88
C LEU A 152 -7.33 0.93 -7.98
N GLU A 153 -6.98 1.25 -9.23
CA GLU A 153 -6.91 0.28 -10.34
C GLU A 153 -6.09 -0.95 -9.95
N GLY A 154 -5.11 -0.77 -9.06
CA GLY A 154 -4.34 -1.85 -8.47
C GLY A 154 -3.25 -2.36 -9.41
N THR A 155 -2.28 -3.04 -8.82
CA THR A 155 -1.11 -3.52 -9.56
C THR A 155 -1.45 -4.84 -10.23
N LYS A 156 -1.65 -4.83 -11.56
CA LYS A 156 -1.92 -6.07 -12.32
C LYS A 156 -0.78 -7.08 -12.13
N ILE A 157 -1.13 -8.31 -11.79
CA ILE A 157 -0.16 -9.42 -11.69
C ILE A 157 0.15 -10.00 -13.07
N VAL A 158 -0.85 -10.06 -13.95
CA VAL A 158 -0.76 -10.61 -15.31
C VAL A 158 -0.73 -9.45 -16.31
N GLY A 159 0.20 -9.50 -17.27
CA GLY A 159 0.38 -8.44 -18.27
C GLY A 159 1.80 -8.35 -18.80
N PRO A 160 2.08 -7.35 -19.66
CA PRO A 160 3.42 -7.14 -20.18
C PRO A 160 4.38 -6.77 -19.04
N THR A 161 5.61 -7.26 -19.16
CA THR A 161 6.73 -6.91 -18.28
C THR A 161 7.02 -5.41 -18.34
N GLU A 162 7.07 -4.73 -17.19
CA GLU A 162 7.35 -3.29 -17.11
C GLU A 162 8.80 -2.96 -16.70
N ALA A 163 9.56 -3.93 -16.20
CA ALA A 163 10.97 -3.77 -15.86
C ALA A 163 11.86 -4.80 -16.54
N THR A 164 13.04 -4.37 -16.98
CA THR A 164 14.07 -5.28 -17.49
C THR A 164 14.69 -6.08 -16.35
N MET A 165 15.21 -7.27 -16.67
CA MET A 165 15.98 -8.08 -15.74
C MET A 165 17.18 -7.30 -15.16
N GLN A 166 17.87 -6.51 -16.01
CA GLN A 166 19.00 -5.68 -15.60
C GLN A 166 18.58 -4.66 -14.52
N ARG A 167 17.49 -3.92 -14.76
CA ARG A 167 16.95 -2.97 -13.78
C ARG A 167 16.65 -3.64 -12.44
N ALA A 168 16.05 -4.83 -12.47
CA ALA A 168 15.73 -5.57 -11.25
C ALA A 168 16.98 -6.05 -10.49
N GLN A 169 18.03 -6.47 -11.21
CA GLN A 169 19.31 -6.83 -10.59
C GLN A 169 20.03 -5.61 -10.00
N GLU A 170 19.99 -4.46 -10.66
CA GLU A 170 20.54 -3.20 -10.13
C GLU A 170 19.81 -2.74 -8.89
N TRP A 171 18.47 -2.78 -8.91
CA TRP A 171 17.64 -2.54 -7.74
C TRP A 171 18.03 -3.46 -6.57
N ALA A 172 18.17 -4.76 -6.83
CA ALA A 172 18.57 -5.73 -5.81
C ALA A 172 19.96 -5.41 -5.23
N ARG A 173 20.95 -5.07 -6.08
CA ARG A 173 22.29 -4.65 -5.63
C ARG A 173 22.24 -3.40 -4.78
N ALA A 174 21.46 -2.39 -5.18
CA ALA A 174 21.30 -1.14 -4.42
C ALA A 174 20.67 -1.36 -3.04
N ARG A 175 19.82 -2.39 -2.89
CA ARG A 175 19.24 -2.83 -1.61
C ARG A 175 20.14 -3.80 -0.84
N GLY A 176 21.38 -4.00 -1.30
CA GLY A 176 22.40 -4.87 -0.71
C GLY A 176 22.05 -6.35 -0.75
N ALA A 177 21.16 -6.78 -1.65
CA ALA A 177 20.66 -8.15 -1.72
C ALA A 177 21.77 -9.21 -1.71
N HIS A 178 21.47 -10.38 -1.16
CA HIS A 178 22.42 -11.50 -1.22
C HIS A 178 22.62 -11.95 -2.67
N GLN A 179 23.83 -12.38 -3.05
CA GLN A 179 24.17 -12.75 -4.43
C GLN A 179 23.18 -13.75 -5.06
N ARG A 180 22.80 -14.80 -4.34
CA ARG A 180 21.75 -15.76 -4.74
C ARG A 180 20.43 -15.13 -5.22
N PHE A 181 20.03 -14.00 -4.65
CA PHE A 181 18.81 -13.28 -5.04
C PHE A 181 19.00 -12.55 -6.38
N ILE A 182 20.19 -12.00 -6.61
CA ILE A 182 20.55 -11.34 -7.88
C ILE A 182 20.66 -12.40 -8.99
N ASP A 183 21.27 -13.54 -8.69
CA ASP A 183 21.53 -14.63 -9.64
C ASP A 183 20.27 -15.37 -10.07
N VAL A 184 19.19 -15.35 -9.25
CA VAL A 184 17.93 -16.01 -9.60
C VAL A 184 17.03 -15.15 -10.50
N ALA A 185 17.33 -13.86 -10.67
CA ALA A 185 16.51 -12.96 -11.51
C ALA A 185 16.28 -13.47 -12.95
N PRO A 186 17.27 -14.02 -13.69
CA PRO A 186 17.03 -14.57 -15.03
C PRO A 186 15.96 -15.66 -15.07
N VAL A 187 15.87 -16.47 -14.00
CA VAL A 187 14.86 -17.51 -13.88
C VAL A 187 13.46 -16.89 -13.74
N TYR A 188 13.31 -15.83 -12.95
CA TYR A 188 12.03 -15.11 -12.84
C TYR A 188 11.57 -14.57 -14.19
N TRP A 189 12.44 -13.93 -14.97
CA TRP A 189 12.07 -13.39 -16.28
C TRP A 189 11.66 -14.49 -17.27
N ARG A 190 12.36 -15.63 -17.27
CA ARG A 190 11.99 -16.79 -18.09
C ARG A 190 10.59 -17.32 -17.75
N TYR A 191 10.27 -17.52 -16.47
CA TYR A 191 8.94 -17.99 -16.08
C TYR A 191 7.85 -16.93 -16.27
N GLY A 192 8.20 -15.64 -16.18
CA GLY A 192 7.31 -14.54 -16.53
C GLY A 192 6.86 -14.60 -17.98
N GLU A 193 7.81 -14.81 -18.91
CA GLU A 193 7.51 -14.99 -20.33
C GLU A 193 6.61 -16.21 -20.58
N LEU A 194 6.87 -17.33 -19.91
CA LEU A 194 6.09 -18.57 -20.10
C LEU A 194 4.66 -18.49 -19.56
N THR A 195 4.42 -17.71 -18.50
CA THR A 195 3.12 -17.65 -17.82
C THR A 195 2.31 -16.40 -18.18
N GLY A 196 2.94 -15.35 -18.71
CA GLY A 196 2.34 -14.02 -18.82
C GLY A 196 2.17 -13.29 -17.48
N ILE A 197 2.66 -13.87 -16.38
CA ILE A 197 2.75 -13.18 -15.08
C ILE A 197 3.96 -12.26 -15.12
N ARG A 198 3.77 -11.03 -14.66
CA ARG A 198 4.85 -10.03 -14.61
C ARG A 198 5.98 -10.51 -13.70
N PRO A 199 7.20 -10.74 -14.23
CA PRO A 199 8.29 -11.30 -13.45
C PRO A 199 8.76 -10.36 -12.33
N GLU A 200 8.73 -9.04 -12.56
CA GLU A 200 9.11 -8.04 -11.57
C GLU A 200 8.17 -8.01 -10.36
N VAL A 201 6.89 -8.38 -10.52
CA VAL A 201 5.93 -8.48 -9.43
C VAL A 201 6.30 -9.65 -8.51
N LEU A 202 6.52 -10.84 -9.08
CA LEU A 202 6.91 -12.01 -8.30
C LEU A 202 8.34 -11.88 -7.74
N TYR A 203 9.24 -11.21 -8.46
CA TYR A 203 10.58 -10.91 -7.96
C TYR A 203 10.52 -9.96 -6.76
N ALA A 204 9.71 -8.91 -6.80
CA ALA A 204 9.46 -8.01 -5.67
C ALA A 204 8.81 -8.75 -4.48
N GLN A 205 7.84 -9.63 -4.74
CA GLN A 205 7.26 -10.48 -3.69
C GLN A 205 8.33 -11.37 -3.05
N SER A 206 9.19 -12.00 -3.85
CA SER A 206 10.25 -12.86 -3.33
C SER A 206 11.30 -12.10 -2.50
N ALA A 207 11.56 -10.82 -2.83
CA ALA A 207 12.42 -9.96 -2.02
C ALA A 207 11.85 -9.77 -0.61
N LYS A 208 10.54 -9.56 -0.50
CA LYS A 208 9.85 -9.46 0.80
C LYS A 208 9.91 -10.76 1.58
N GLU A 209 9.58 -11.88 0.94
CA GLU A 209 9.51 -13.20 1.57
C GLU A 209 10.87 -13.69 2.07
N THR A 210 11.94 -13.35 1.36
CA THR A 210 13.30 -13.87 1.64
C THR A 210 14.25 -12.82 2.22
N ALA A 211 13.76 -11.61 2.53
CA ALA A 211 14.61 -10.47 2.89
C ALA A 211 15.77 -10.25 1.88
N PHE A 212 15.42 -10.21 0.59
CA PHE A 212 16.35 -10.16 -0.55
C PHE A 212 17.37 -11.32 -0.57
N GLY A 213 16.86 -12.55 -0.39
CA GLY A 213 17.61 -13.80 -0.38
C GLY A 213 18.51 -14.03 0.83
N ARG A 214 18.37 -13.25 1.90
CA ARG A 214 19.11 -13.45 3.15
C ARG A 214 18.47 -14.51 4.04
N TYR A 215 17.13 -14.59 4.01
CA TYR A 215 16.29 -15.44 4.84
C TYR A 215 16.47 -15.11 6.34
N GLY A 216 15.44 -14.51 6.95
CA GLY A 216 15.49 -14.07 8.35
C GLY A 216 14.53 -14.80 9.29
N GLY A 217 13.81 -15.81 8.78
CA GLY A 217 12.78 -16.54 9.50
C GLY A 217 13.03 -18.05 9.48
N VAL A 218 11.94 -18.82 9.51
CA VAL A 218 11.99 -20.29 9.61
C VAL A 218 12.28 -20.99 8.29
N VAL A 219 12.04 -20.31 7.17
CA VAL A 219 12.46 -20.73 5.83
C VAL A 219 13.92 -20.37 5.67
N SER A 220 14.76 -21.37 5.40
CA SER A 220 16.20 -21.18 5.23
C SER A 220 16.61 -21.18 3.74
N PRO A 221 17.79 -20.66 3.40
CA PRO A 221 18.24 -20.59 2.00
C PRO A 221 18.28 -21.93 1.28
N GLU A 222 18.61 -23.02 1.98
CA GLU A 222 18.75 -24.38 1.43
C GLU A 222 17.41 -24.97 1.01
N MET A 223 16.30 -24.41 1.50
CA MET A 223 14.95 -24.82 1.13
C MET A 223 14.54 -24.30 -0.25
N ASN A 224 15.28 -23.35 -0.85
CA ASN A 224 14.97 -22.71 -2.13
C ASN A 224 13.52 -22.18 -2.24
N ASN A 225 12.87 -21.87 -1.11
CA ASN A 225 11.48 -21.45 -1.07
C ASN A 225 11.41 -19.92 -1.10
N TRP A 226 11.31 -19.38 -2.30
CA TRP A 226 11.35 -17.94 -2.56
C TRP A 226 10.08 -17.17 -2.17
N ALA A 227 9.02 -17.89 -1.77
CA ALA A 227 7.70 -17.30 -1.63
C ALA A 227 6.96 -17.69 -0.33
N GLY A 228 7.68 -18.27 0.63
CA GLY A 228 7.10 -18.70 1.91
C GLY A 228 6.03 -19.78 1.76
N ILE A 229 6.11 -20.62 0.72
CA ILE A 229 5.07 -21.59 0.38
C ILE A 229 4.96 -22.63 1.49
N LYS A 230 3.75 -22.79 2.04
CA LYS A 230 3.45 -23.83 3.03
C LYS A 230 3.27 -25.21 2.39
N THR A 231 3.51 -26.26 3.16
CA THR A 231 3.18 -27.64 2.75
C THR A 231 1.68 -27.83 2.56
N ARG A 232 1.26 -28.93 1.92
CA ARG A 232 -0.15 -29.25 1.71
C ARG A 232 -0.97 -29.22 3.01
N GLN A 233 -0.45 -29.79 4.09
CA GLN A 233 -1.09 -29.82 5.41
C GLN A 233 -1.18 -28.43 6.02
N GLY A 234 -0.26 -27.53 5.67
CA GLY A 234 -0.10 -26.24 6.32
C GLY A 234 0.54 -26.39 7.70
N GLY A 235 0.26 -25.44 8.57
CA GLY A 235 0.82 -25.37 9.92
C GLY A 235 1.11 -23.93 10.36
N PRO A 236 1.57 -23.74 11.61
CA PRO A 236 2.00 -22.44 12.12
C PRO A 236 3.08 -21.78 11.25
N CYS A 237 3.11 -20.45 11.21
CA CYS A 237 4.09 -19.70 10.39
C CYS A 237 5.53 -19.77 10.95
N ASP A 238 5.68 -20.11 12.22
CA ASP A 238 6.94 -20.25 12.96
C ASP A 238 7.45 -21.70 12.99
N GLU A 239 6.84 -22.62 12.23
CA GLU A 239 7.30 -24.00 12.08
C GLU A 239 7.97 -24.24 10.72
N ARG A 240 9.24 -24.66 10.73
CA ARG A 240 9.98 -24.97 9.50
C ARG A 240 9.33 -26.11 8.70
N SER A 241 8.83 -27.15 9.38
CA SER A 241 8.13 -28.30 8.77
C SER A 241 6.82 -27.93 8.07
N ALA A 242 6.24 -26.77 8.40
CA ALA A 242 5.04 -26.27 7.74
C ALA A 242 5.33 -25.65 6.36
N HIS A 243 6.60 -25.58 5.93
CA HIS A 243 7.03 -24.93 4.68
C HIS A 243 7.62 -25.94 3.69
N GLU A 244 7.32 -25.75 2.41
CA GLU A 244 7.87 -26.56 1.31
C GLU A 244 9.38 -26.30 1.16
N SER A 245 10.10 -27.32 0.68
CA SER A 245 11.50 -27.23 0.26
C SER A 245 11.63 -27.73 -1.16
N PHE A 246 12.45 -27.04 -1.97
CA PHE A 246 12.65 -27.34 -3.37
C PHE A 246 14.11 -27.72 -3.64
N ALA A 247 14.31 -28.67 -4.56
CA ALA A 247 15.63 -29.24 -4.83
C ALA A 247 16.60 -28.20 -5.40
N THR A 248 16.12 -27.29 -6.23
CA THR A 248 16.93 -26.24 -6.87
C THR A 248 16.30 -24.87 -6.72
N PRO A 249 17.08 -23.78 -6.86
CA PRO A 249 16.54 -22.42 -6.94
C PRO A 249 15.49 -22.28 -8.04
N GLU A 250 15.68 -22.93 -9.20
CA GLU A 250 14.74 -22.91 -10.31
C GLU A 250 13.42 -23.60 -9.97
N ASP A 251 13.46 -24.77 -9.31
CA ASP A 251 12.24 -25.45 -8.85
C ASP A 251 11.44 -24.59 -7.88
N GLY A 252 12.13 -23.83 -7.02
CA GLY A 252 11.51 -22.86 -6.12
C GLY A 252 10.83 -21.71 -6.84
N VAL A 253 11.46 -21.16 -7.89
CA VAL A 253 10.85 -20.11 -8.72
C VAL A 253 9.65 -20.66 -9.49
N ARG A 254 9.78 -21.83 -10.12
CA ARG A 254 8.66 -22.51 -10.78
C ARG A 254 7.50 -22.71 -9.80
N ALA A 255 7.78 -23.17 -8.58
CA ALA A 255 6.77 -23.34 -7.56
C ALA A 255 6.10 -22.01 -7.17
N HIS A 256 6.85 -20.91 -7.06
CA HIS A 256 6.31 -19.57 -6.84
C HIS A 256 5.33 -19.16 -7.96
N PHE A 257 5.74 -19.30 -9.21
CA PHE A 257 4.89 -19.01 -10.37
C PHE A 257 3.64 -19.90 -10.42
N ASN A 258 3.79 -21.20 -10.19
CA ASN A 258 2.66 -22.13 -10.15
C ASN A 258 1.70 -21.76 -9.02
N HIS A 259 2.23 -21.40 -7.83
CA HIS A 259 1.40 -20.99 -6.71
C HIS A 259 0.60 -19.74 -7.05
N MET A 260 1.23 -18.72 -7.63
CA MET A 260 0.54 -17.52 -8.11
C MET A 260 -0.49 -17.84 -9.20
N SER A 261 -0.16 -18.75 -10.11
CA SER A 261 -1.04 -19.19 -11.21
C SER A 261 -2.37 -19.74 -10.67
N ALA A 262 -2.38 -20.41 -9.51
CA ALA A 262 -3.63 -20.80 -8.86
C ALA A 262 -4.52 -19.59 -8.53
N TYR A 263 -3.95 -18.52 -7.97
CA TYR A 263 -4.69 -17.32 -7.58
C TYR A 263 -5.21 -16.52 -8.77
N VAL A 264 -4.42 -16.41 -9.85
CA VAL A 264 -4.78 -15.61 -11.04
C VAL A 264 -5.52 -16.41 -12.13
N GLY A 265 -5.54 -17.74 -12.03
CA GLY A 265 -6.30 -18.62 -12.92
C GLY A 265 -5.55 -19.00 -14.19
N ILE A 266 -4.23 -19.22 -14.07
CA ILE A 266 -3.36 -19.65 -15.17
C ILE A 266 -2.96 -21.11 -14.93
N GLU A 267 -2.75 -21.86 -16.01
CA GLU A 267 -2.28 -23.24 -15.92
C GLU A 267 -0.83 -23.31 -15.37
N PRO A 268 -0.53 -24.26 -14.47
CA PRO A 268 0.80 -24.36 -13.88
C PRO A 268 1.78 -24.97 -14.89
N ILE A 269 3.05 -24.61 -14.75
CA ILE A 269 4.14 -25.20 -15.54
C ILE A 269 4.65 -26.46 -14.83
N GLY A 270 4.59 -27.59 -15.53
CA GLY A 270 5.03 -28.89 -15.01
C GLY A 270 4.18 -29.36 -13.82
N ILE A 271 4.80 -30.11 -12.91
CA ILE A 271 4.10 -30.67 -11.74
C ILE A 271 4.08 -29.60 -10.61
N PRO A 272 2.90 -29.14 -10.16
CA PRO A 272 2.81 -28.18 -9.07
C PRO A 272 3.03 -28.83 -7.71
N HIS A 273 3.44 -28.02 -6.73
CA HIS A 273 3.62 -28.44 -5.33
C HIS A 273 2.27 -28.69 -4.62
N GLY A 274 2.27 -29.40 -3.49
CA GLY A 274 1.05 -29.89 -2.85
C GLY A 274 0.05 -28.80 -2.43
N ARG A 275 0.55 -27.62 -2.03
CA ARG A 275 -0.27 -26.47 -1.61
C ARG A 275 -1.00 -25.78 -2.77
N TYR A 276 -0.54 -25.91 -4.01
CA TYR A 276 -1.28 -25.45 -5.20
C TYR A 276 -2.71 -26.02 -5.23
N HIS A 277 -2.85 -27.34 -5.00
CA HIS A 277 -4.15 -28.02 -5.01
C HIS A 277 -5.05 -27.64 -3.83
N VAL A 278 -4.50 -27.00 -2.79
CA VAL A 278 -5.30 -26.45 -1.69
C VAL A 278 -5.96 -25.15 -2.13
N VAL A 279 -5.19 -24.23 -2.74
CA VAL A 279 -5.72 -22.95 -3.27
C VAL A 279 -6.81 -23.21 -4.30
N MET A 280 -6.62 -24.17 -5.20
CA MET A 280 -7.61 -24.57 -6.19
C MET A 280 -8.96 -24.99 -5.59
N ARG A 281 -8.98 -25.50 -4.36
CA ARG A 281 -10.19 -25.96 -3.65
C ARG A 281 -10.83 -24.90 -2.75
N LEU A 282 -10.12 -23.82 -2.43
CA LEU A 282 -10.61 -22.78 -1.52
C LEU A 282 -11.55 -21.75 -2.18
N GLY A 283 -11.94 -21.95 -3.44
CA GLY A 283 -12.75 -20.98 -4.19
C GLY A 283 -12.03 -19.66 -4.48
N LEU A 284 -10.74 -19.56 -4.13
CA LEU A 284 -9.86 -18.42 -4.40
C LEU A 284 -9.21 -18.50 -5.79
N ALA A 285 -9.33 -19.65 -6.46
CA ALA A 285 -8.71 -19.89 -7.74
C ALA A 285 -9.22 -18.94 -8.83
N GLY A 286 -8.32 -18.26 -9.52
CA GLY A 286 -8.67 -17.31 -10.59
C GLY A 286 -9.38 -16.02 -10.13
N THR A 287 -9.45 -15.76 -8.82
CA THR A 287 -10.17 -14.60 -8.26
C THR A 287 -9.29 -13.38 -8.07
N VAL A 288 -7.96 -13.52 -8.17
CA VAL A 288 -7.01 -12.44 -7.94
C VAL A 288 -6.61 -11.81 -9.26
N ARG A 289 -6.71 -10.49 -9.35
CA ARG A 289 -6.28 -9.69 -10.52
C ARG A 289 -5.15 -8.72 -10.17
N HIS A 290 -5.19 -8.17 -8.96
CA HIS A 290 -4.26 -7.16 -8.49
C HIS A 290 -3.44 -7.63 -7.29
N LEU A 291 -2.18 -7.21 -7.20
CA LEU A 291 -1.24 -7.63 -6.17
C LEU A 291 -1.75 -7.33 -4.75
N GLU A 292 -2.47 -6.23 -4.59
CA GLU A 292 -3.06 -5.77 -3.33
C GLU A 292 -4.09 -6.76 -2.77
N GLU A 293 -4.78 -7.52 -3.63
CA GLU A 293 -5.79 -8.52 -3.25
C GLU A 293 -5.18 -9.76 -2.61
N LEU A 294 -3.84 -9.93 -2.65
CA LEU A 294 -3.15 -11.00 -1.92
C LEU A 294 -3.21 -10.80 -0.40
N GLY A 295 -3.53 -9.60 0.08
CA GLY A 295 -3.78 -9.32 1.50
C GLY A 295 -4.94 -10.15 2.04
N GLY A 296 -4.70 -10.94 3.10
CA GLY A 296 -5.68 -11.87 3.66
C GLY A 296 -5.93 -13.15 2.84
N ARG A 297 -5.36 -13.28 1.63
CA ARG A 297 -5.52 -14.47 0.75
C ARG A 297 -4.24 -15.29 0.61
N TRP A 298 -3.11 -14.62 0.43
CA TRP A 298 -1.76 -15.23 0.40
C TRP A 298 -1.16 -15.24 1.80
N ALA A 299 -1.18 -14.08 2.47
CA ALA A 299 -0.71 -13.90 3.83
C ALA A 299 -1.86 -13.36 4.72
N PRO A 300 -1.88 -13.66 6.03
CA PRO A 300 -2.93 -13.15 6.93
C PRO A 300 -3.00 -11.62 7.03
N ALA A 301 -1.86 -10.94 6.84
CA ALA A 301 -1.79 -9.48 6.89
C ALA A 301 -2.58 -8.85 5.73
N LYS A 302 -3.53 -7.96 6.04
CA LYS A 302 -4.42 -7.32 5.05
C LYS A 302 -3.67 -6.38 4.10
N ASP A 303 -2.57 -5.80 4.56
CA ASP A 303 -1.72 -4.87 3.80
C ASP A 303 -0.57 -5.58 3.05
N TYR A 304 -0.57 -6.91 3.02
CA TYR A 304 0.52 -7.71 2.46
C TYR A 304 0.85 -7.33 1.01
N GLY A 305 -0.15 -7.30 0.13
CA GLY A 305 0.04 -6.95 -1.28
C GLY A 305 0.45 -5.48 -1.45
N THR A 306 -0.24 -4.58 -0.75
CA THR A 306 0.04 -3.13 -0.75
C THR A 306 1.48 -2.81 -0.33
N SER A 307 2.03 -3.51 0.66
CA SER A 307 3.43 -3.32 1.07
C SER A 307 4.43 -3.89 0.05
N ILE A 308 4.11 -4.96 -0.69
CA ILE A 308 4.94 -5.39 -1.82
C ILE A 308 5.00 -4.30 -2.88
N VAL A 309 3.85 -3.73 -3.24
CA VAL A 309 3.78 -2.63 -4.21
C VAL A 309 4.65 -1.45 -3.76
N ASN A 310 4.43 -0.95 -2.55
CA ASN A 310 5.04 0.29 -2.08
C ASN A 310 6.53 0.14 -1.74
N ASP A 311 6.91 -0.95 -1.07
CA ASP A 311 8.22 -1.06 -0.44
C ASP A 311 9.24 -1.79 -1.33
N TYR A 312 8.75 -2.49 -2.36
CA TYR A 312 9.57 -3.31 -3.25
C TYR A 312 9.37 -2.98 -4.73
N LEU A 313 8.14 -3.10 -5.25
CA LEU A 313 7.87 -2.96 -6.67
C LEU A 313 8.05 -1.53 -7.18
N VAL A 314 7.47 -0.54 -6.51
CA VAL A 314 7.62 0.88 -6.88
C VAL A 314 9.10 1.29 -6.91
N PRO A 315 9.91 1.01 -5.86
CA PRO A 315 11.35 1.23 -5.91
C PRO A 315 12.07 0.47 -7.05
N LEU A 316 11.66 -0.78 -7.33
CA LEU A 316 12.21 -1.55 -8.45
C LEU A 316 11.96 -0.86 -9.79
N LEU A 317 10.70 -0.48 -10.06
CA LEU A 317 10.30 0.18 -11.29
C LEU A 317 10.97 1.55 -11.47
N ALA A 318 11.23 2.25 -10.37
CA ALA A 318 11.88 3.57 -10.35
C ALA A 318 13.42 3.49 -10.50
N THR A 319 14.03 2.32 -10.37
CA THR A 319 15.47 2.15 -10.61
C THR A 319 15.80 2.52 -12.06
N PRO A 320 16.83 3.36 -12.31
CA PRO A 320 17.26 3.67 -13.67
C PRO A 320 17.51 2.40 -14.50
N ALA A 321 17.26 2.47 -15.81
CA ALA A 321 17.67 1.42 -16.74
C ALA A 321 19.10 1.66 -17.21
#